data_AF-L1LC42-F1
#
_entry.id   AF-L1LC42-F1
#
_cell.length_a   1.000
_cell.length_b   1.000
_cell.length_c   1.000
_cell.angle_alpha   90.00
_cell.angle_beta   90.00
_cell.angle_gamma   90.00
#
_symmetry.space_group_name_H-M   'P 1'
#
loop_
_entity.id
_entity.type
_entity.pdbx_description
1 polymer ?
#
loop_
_entity_poly.entity_id
_entity_poly.type
_entity_poly.pdbx_seq_one_letter_code
_entity_poly.pdbx_strand_id
1 'polypeptide(L)'
;MLYLGIMENRSSIPSLESWEKIRAEILARVEKLAKTKLNGRNMFKAINMFALSLLNYYTGLLKLLPDDFEALDLDIRKILVKHRLHYLNASPERLYLKREQCGRGLASATRKS
;
A
#
# COMPACT_ATOMS: atom_id res chain seq x y z
N MET A 1 -4.64 23.09 -14.22
CA MET A 1 -3.15 23.10 -14.20
C MET A 1 -2.71 21.91 -13.37
N LEU A 2 -1.61 21.23 -13.68
CA LEU A 2 -1.14 20.09 -12.89
C LEU A 2 -0.34 20.65 -11.69
N TYR A 3 -0.86 20.49 -10.47
CA TYR A 3 -0.16 20.90 -9.26
C TYR A 3 0.07 19.66 -8.39
N LEU A 4 1.34 19.43 -8.03
CA LEU A 4 1.76 18.34 -7.14
C LEU A 4 1.30 16.92 -7.56
N GLY A 5 1.08 16.69 -8.87
CA GLY A 5 0.66 15.40 -9.42
C GLY A 5 -0.86 15.17 -9.48
N ILE A 6 -1.67 16.16 -9.09
CA ILE A 6 -3.14 16.11 -9.14
C ILE A 6 -3.65 17.10 -10.19
N MET A 7 -4.66 16.72 -10.98
CA MET A 7 -5.35 17.66 -11.87
C MET A 7 -6.30 18.54 -11.04
N GLU A 8 -5.92 19.80 -10.80
CA GLU A 8 -6.86 20.80 -10.30
C GLU A 8 -7.74 21.28 -11.46
N ASN A 9 -8.95 20.72 -11.57
CA ASN A 9 -10.03 21.28 -12.38
C ASN A 9 -11.02 22.04 -11.49
N ARG A 10 -11.42 23.24 -11.94
CA ARG A 10 -12.24 24.21 -11.19
C ARG A 10 -13.69 23.77 -10.92
N SER A 11 -14.16 22.69 -11.53
CA SER A 11 -15.51 22.15 -11.32
C SER A 11 -15.50 20.63 -11.48
N SER A 12 -16.12 19.95 -10.50
CA SER A 12 -16.50 18.52 -10.51
C SER A 12 -15.43 17.48 -10.11
N ILE A 13 -15.40 17.20 -8.80
CA ILE A 13 -15.09 15.92 -8.12
C ILE A 13 -13.94 15.10 -8.74
N PRO A 14 -12.68 15.34 -8.32
CA PRO A 14 -11.50 14.66 -8.85
C PRO A 14 -11.21 13.31 -8.17
N SER A 15 -12.15 12.72 -7.42
CA SER A 15 -11.78 11.72 -6.40
C SER A 15 -11.43 10.34 -6.94
N LEU A 16 -12.22 9.79 -7.86
CA LEU A 16 -12.17 8.37 -8.21
C LEU A 16 -11.10 8.06 -9.28
N GLU A 17 -11.02 8.87 -10.34
CA GLU A 17 -9.99 8.72 -11.38
C GLU A 17 -8.59 9.03 -10.84
N SER A 18 -8.49 9.94 -9.86
CA SER A 18 -7.23 10.18 -9.15
C SER A 18 -6.86 8.99 -8.28
N TRP A 19 -7.82 8.37 -7.59
CA TRP A 19 -7.57 7.21 -6.73
C TRP A 19 -7.03 6.00 -7.51
N GLU A 20 -7.60 5.68 -8.66
CA GLU A 20 -7.12 4.56 -9.47
C GLU A 20 -5.66 4.76 -9.92
N LYS A 21 -5.30 5.97 -10.33
CA LYS A 21 -3.91 6.33 -10.69
C LYS A 21 -2.98 6.18 -9.50
N ILE A 22 -3.38 6.66 -8.33
CA ILE A 22 -2.62 6.55 -7.08
C ILE A 22 -2.44 5.08 -6.69
N ARG A 23 -3.52 4.29 -6.72
CA ARG A 23 -3.47 2.84 -6.43
C ARG A 23 -2.51 2.14 -7.37
N ALA A 24 -2.58 2.40 -8.67
CA ALA A 24 -1.66 1.84 -9.65
C ALA A 24 -0.19 2.21 -9.34
N GLU A 25 0.08 3.45 -8.92
CA GLU A 25 1.41 3.89 -8.54
C GLU A 25 1.93 3.18 -7.27
N ILE A 26 1.08 3.05 -6.24
CA ILE A 26 1.39 2.31 -5.01
C ILE A 26 1.77 0.87 -5.37
N LEU A 27 0.94 0.18 -6.16
CA LEU A 27 1.19 -1.20 -6.58
C LEU A 27 2.47 -1.31 -7.41
N ALA A 28 2.73 -0.36 -8.31
CA ALA A 28 3.98 -0.32 -9.08
C ALA A 28 5.22 -0.15 -8.19
N ARG A 29 5.14 0.66 -7.12
CA ARG A 29 6.23 0.80 -6.13
C ARG A 29 6.45 -0.49 -5.36
N VAL A 30 5.38 -1.16 -4.91
CA VAL A 30 5.48 -2.45 -4.22
C VAL A 30 6.06 -3.53 -5.13
N GLU A 31 5.63 -3.61 -6.39
CA GLU A 31 6.15 -4.56 -7.38
C GLU A 31 7.65 -4.32 -7.66
N LYS A 32 8.08 -3.05 -7.76
CA LYS A 32 9.51 -2.70 -7.90
C LYS A 32 10.31 -3.13 -6.67
N LEU A 33 9.82 -2.85 -5.47
CA LEU A 33 10.47 -3.26 -4.22
C LEU A 33 10.55 -4.78 -4.09
N ALA A 34 9.51 -5.50 -4.48
CA ALA A 34 9.46 -6.96 -4.42
C ALA A 34 10.50 -7.63 -5.35
N LYS A 35 10.89 -6.97 -6.44
CA LYS A 35 11.95 -7.44 -7.35
C LYS A 35 13.37 -7.16 -6.84
N THR A 36 13.54 -6.34 -5.81
CA THR A 36 14.87 -6.05 -5.25
C THR A 36 15.40 -7.19 -4.38
N LYS A 37 16.72 -7.29 -4.25
CA LYS A 37 17.39 -8.27 -3.36
C LYS A 37 17.46 -7.80 -1.89
N LEU A 38 16.41 -7.14 -1.40
CA LEU A 38 16.35 -6.72 0.00
C LEU A 38 16.03 -7.93 0.90
N ASN A 39 16.65 -7.97 2.08
CA ASN A 39 16.23 -8.93 3.10
C ASN A 39 14.78 -8.64 3.53
N GLY A 40 14.07 -9.67 4.04
CA GLY A 40 12.66 -9.52 4.39
C GLY A 40 12.38 -8.42 5.42
N ARG A 41 13.32 -8.11 6.32
CA ARG A 41 13.14 -7.02 7.30
C ARG A 41 13.14 -5.65 6.60
N ASN A 42 14.13 -5.41 5.76
CA ASN A 42 14.30 -4.17 5.03
C ASN A 42 13.23 -4.00 3.96
N MET A 43 12.74 -5.09 3.38
CA MET A 43 11.68 -5.06 2.38
C MET A 43 10.35 -4.56 2.97
N PHE A 44 9.86 -5.14 4.08
CA PHE A 44 8.64 -4.64 4.71
C PHE A 44 8.81 -3.22 5.24
N LYS A 45 10.00 -2.87 5.75
CA LYS A 45 10.31 -1.48 6.14
C LYS A 45 10.26 -0.52 4.94
N ALA A 46 10.79 -0.92 3.79
CA ALA A 46 10.75 -0.12 2.57
C ALA A 46 9.32 0.04 2.03
N ILE A 47 8.50 -1.02 2.05
CA ILE A 47 7.09 -0.94 1.65
C ILE A 47 6.36 0.08 2.53
N ASN A 48 6.52 0.00 3.85
CA ASN A 48 5.90 0.96 4.77
C ASN A 48 6.38 2.40 4.51
N MET A 49 7.66 2.59 4.19
CA MET A 49 8.24 3.91 3.98
C MET A 49 7.86 4.54 2.62
N PHE A 50 7.78 3.76 1.55
CA PHE A 50 7.63 4.28 0.18
C PHE A 50 6.23 4.11 -0.41
N ALA A 51 5.52 3.04 -0.05
CA ALA A 51 4.19 2.76 -0.58
C ALA A 51 3.12 3.37 0.34
N LEU A 52 3.23 3.16 1.66
CA LEU A 52 2.22 3.65 2.61
C LEU A 52 2.36 5.14 2.95
N SER A 53 3.53 5.75 2.78
CA SER A 53 3.67 7.21 2.87
C SER A 53 2.83 7.94 1.82
N LEU A 54 2.78 7.39 0.59
CA LEU A 54 1.93 7.91 -0.48
C LEU A 54 0.45 7.78 -0.12
N LEU A 55 0.07 6.61 0.40
CA LEU A 55 -1.30 6.39 0.89
C LEU A 55 -1.69 7.41 1.96
N ASN A 56 -0.84 7.62 2.97
CA ASN A 56 -1.08 8.57 4.06
C ASN A 56 -1.32 10.00 3.54
N TYR A 57 -0.53 10.44 2.55
CA TYR A 57 -0.71 11.76 1.93
C TYR A 57 -2.12 11.91 1.33
N TYR A 58 -2.58 10.90 0.58
CA TYR A 58 -3.88 10.96 -0.09
C TYR A 58 -5.06 10.69 0.84
N THR A 59 -4.87 9.97 1.95
CA THR A 59 -5.94 9.75 2.95
C THR A 59 -6.48 11.03 3.55
N GLY A 60 -5.66 12.11 3.62
CA GLY A 60 -6.11 13.42 4.11
C GLY A 60 -6.77 14.28 3.03
N LEU A 61 -6.57 13.96 1.75
CA LEU A 61 -7.06 14.74 0.61
C LEU A 61 -8.33 14.16 -0.02
N LEU A 62 -8.45 12.83 -0.01
CA LEU A 62 -9.56 12.09 -0.62
C LEU A 62 -10.43 11.44 0.44
N LYS A 63 -11.75 11.49 0.26
CA LYS A 63 -12.72 10.71 1.06
C LYS A 63 -12.71 9.26 0.58
N LEU A 64 -11.73 8.47 1.03
CA LEU A 64 -11.61 7.05 0.73
C LEU A 64 -12.53 6.24 1.65
N LEU A 65 -13.18 5.20 1.11
CA LEU A 65 -13.98 4.28 1.91
C LEU A 65 -13.11 3.16 2.50
N PRO A 66 -13.52 2.54 3.61
CA PRO A 66 -12.86 1.34 4.15
C PRO A 66 -12.62 0.25 3.11
N ASP A 67 -13.58 0.03 2.21
CA ASP A 67 -13.51 -0.98 1.15
C ASP A 67 -12.37 -0.72 0.16
N ASP A 68 -12.04 0.55 -0.12
CA ASP A 68 -10.92 0.93 -0.99
C ASP A 68 -9.58 0.50 -0.39
N PHE A 69 -9.45 0.61 0.93
CA PHE A 69 -8.25 0.19 1.67
C PHE A 69 -8.13 -1.33 1.71
N GLU A 70 -9.24 -2.05 1.87
CA GLU A 70 -9.25 -3.51 1.83
C GLU A 70 -8.88 -4.04 0.44
N ALA A 71 -9.42 -3.43 -0.62
CA ALA A 71 -9.08 -3.78 -2.00
C ALA A 71 -7.59 -3.57 -2.29
N LEU A 72 -7.03 -2.43 -1.86
CA LEU A 72 -5.60 -2.15 -2.01
C LEU A 72 -4.74 -3.17 -1.23
N ASP A 73 -5.12 -3.50 0.01
CA ASP A 73 -4.41 -4.47 0.83
C ASP A 73 -4.41 -5.87 0.20
N LEU A 74 -5.54 -6.31 -0.37
CA LEU A 74 -5.64 -7.57 -1.12
C LEU A 74 -4.68 -7.61 -2.32
N ASP A 75 -4.55 -6.51 -3.06
CA ASP A 75 -3.64 -6.47 -4.20
C ASP A 75 -2.17 -6.47 -3.78
N ILE A 76 -1.82 -5.77 -2.69
CA ILE A 76 -0.48 -5.84 -2.11
C ILE A 76 -0.17 -7.27 -1.69
N ARG A 77 -1.11 -7.98 -1.05
CA ARG A 77 -0.93 -9.40 -0.70
C ARG A 77 -0.71 -10.28 -1.92
N LYS A 78 -1.47 -10.07 -3.01
CA LYS A 78 -1.28 -10.81 -4.28
C LYS A 78 0.14 -10.61 -4.82
N ILE A 79 0.67 -9.38 -4.80
CA ILE A 79 2.05 -9.08 -5.21
C ILE A 79 3.04 -9.81 -4.32
N LEU A 80 2.87 -9.76 -2.99
CA LEU A 80 3.76 -10.44 -2.05
C LEU A 80 3.78 -11.97 -2.26
N VAL A 81 2.63 -12.58 -2.57
CA VAL A 81 2.53 -14.01 -2.88
C VAL A 81 3.20 -14.32 -4.22
N LYS A 82 2.97 -13.49 -5.25
CA LYS A 82 3.58 -13.63 -6.58
C LYS A 82 5.12 -13.66 -6.52
N HIS A 83 5.72 -12.78 -5.71
CA HIS A 83 7.18 -12.72 -5.52
C HIS A 83 7.71 -13.66 -4.43
N ARG A 84 6.88 -14.59 -3.92
CA ARG A 84 7.22 -15.56 -2.86
C ARG A 84 7.72 -14.92 -1.56
N LEU A 85 7.31 -13.68 -1.30
CA LEU A 85 7.65 -12.94 -0.08
C LEU A 85 6.73 -13.34 1.09
N HIS A 86 5.51 -13.72 0.77
CA HIS A 86 4.54 -14.30 1.68
C HIS A 86 3.91 -15.52 1.02
N TYR A 87 3.48 -16.51 1.81
CA TYR A 87 2.82 -17.70 1.28
C TYR A 87 1.32 -17.59 1.49
N LEU A 88 0.53 -18.17 0.57
CA LEU A 88 -0.94 -18.10 0.63
C LEU A 88 -1.50 -18.75 1.90
N ASN A 89 -0.86 -19.81 2.38
CA ASN A 89 -1.22 -20.54 3.59
C ASN A 89 -0.58 -19.95 4.87
N ALA A 90 0.21 -18.88 4.76
CA ALA A 90 0.77 -18.24 5.93
C ALA A 90 -0.33 -17.45 6.68
N SER A 91 -0.18 -17.35 8.00
CA SER A 91 -1.12 -16.57 8.81
C SER A 91 -1.19 -15.11 8.31
N PRO A 92 -2.38 -14.62 7.94
CA PRO A 92 -2.57 -13.24 7.53
C PRO A 92 -2.33 -12.27 8.70
N GLU A 93 -2.58 -12.70 9.93
CA GLU A 93 -2.36 -11.89 11.13
C GLU A 93 -0.87 -11.62 11.35
N ARG A 94 -0.03 -12.63 11.08
CA ARG A 94 1.43 -12.49 11.19
C ARG A 94 2.00 -11.44 10.23
N LEU A 95 1.30 -11.12 9.13
CA LEU A 95 1.74 -10.09 8.19
C LEU A 95 1.77 -8.70 8.86
N TYR A 96 0.78 -8.40 9.69
CA TYR A 96 0.58 -7.09 10.32
C TYR A 96 1.23 -6.98 11.71
N LEU A 97 1.40 -8.12 12.37
CA LEU A 97 2.02 -8.17 13.69
C LEU A 97 3.43 -7.54 13.67
N LYS A 98 3.80 -6.86 14.76
CA LYS A 98 5.11 -6.23 14.90
C LYS A 98 6.22 -7.26 14.79
N ARG A 99 7.38 -6.83 14.29
CA ARG A 99 8.57 -7.69 14.16
C ARG A 99 9.08 -8.22 15.50
N GLU A 100 8.97 -7.43 16.55
CA GLU A 100 9.31 -7.82 17.94
C GLU A 100 8.44 -8.98 18.44
N GLN A 101 7.23 -9.12 17.88
CA GLN A 101 6.27 -10.17 18.21
C GLN A 101 6.32 -11.32 17.18
N CYS A 102 7.45 -11.54 16.50
CA CYS A 102 7.61 -12.57 15.45
C CYS A 102 6.75 -12.36 14.18
N GLY A 103 6.19 -11.16 14.00
CA GLY A 103 5.45 -10.75 12.82
C GLY A 103 6.32 -10.25 11.66
N ARG A 104 5.68 -9.76 10.59
CA ARG A 104 6.36 -9.17 9.42
C ARG A 104 6.39 -7.65 9.47
N GLY A 105 5.47 -7.02 10.20
CA GLY A 105 5.42 -5.58 10.45
C GLY A 105 4.97 -4.76 9.24
N LEU A 106 4.15 -5.32 8.34
CA LEU A 106 3.49 -4.54 7.31
C LEU A 106 2.44 -3.65 8.00
N ALA A 107 2.46 -2.35 7.76
CA ALA A 107 1.41 -1.48 8.30
C ALA A 107 0.12 -1.67 7.48
N SER A 108 -0.98 -1.97 8.16
CA SER A 108 -2.30 -2.02 7.53
C SER A 108 -2.90 -0.62 7.51
N ALA A 109 -3.61 -0.29 6.44
CA ALA A 109 -4.46 0.89 6.41
C ALA A 109 -5.73 0.71 7.27
N THR A 110 -6.23 -0.53 7.38
CA THR A 110 -7.49 -0.87 8.05
C THR A 110 -7.29 -1.34 9.50
N ARG A 111 -6.23 -2.10 9.78
CA ARG A 111 -5.92 -2.63 11.13
C ARG A 111 -4.83 -1.79 11.81
N LYS A 112 -5.24 -0.85 12.66
CA LYS A 112 -4.36 -0.30 13.70
C LYS A 112 -4.36 -1.30 14.86
N SER A 113 -3.24 -1.99 15.08
CA SER A 113 -2.99 -2.82 16.26
C SER A 113 -2.30 -2.02 17.34
#